data_AF-A0A3M1L1P3-F1
#
_entry.id   AF-A0A3M1L1P3-F1
#
_cell.length_a   1.000
_cell.length_b   1.000
_cell.length_c   1.000
_cell.angle_alpha   90.00
_cell.angle_beta   90.00
_cell.angle_gamma   90.00
#
_symmetry.space_group_name_H-M   'P 1'
#
loop_
_entity.id
_entity.type
_entity.pdbx_description
1 polymer ?
#
loop_
_entity_poly.entity_id
_entity_poly.type
_entity_poly.pdbx_seq_one_letter_code
_entity_poly.pdbx_strand_id
1 'polypeptide(L)'
;TVAHYPRGKIVMTAPAVLPIVGEVPFRETTKETLLEFWYDAQKKSGVEINTGERVERIENVGDGFAVVTAKATYRTRNVLLAIGRRGTPRKLGVPGEDLPKVVYRLIDPEQYRGRRVVVTGGGDSALEAATSIAAEPDTSVVLVYRGEAFTRAKPANRDRVERAQQDGRLDVMLRSNIKAIAENCVTIARETELCEIENDDVIICAGGVLPTKMLREMGIAVETKFGTP
;
A
#
# COMPACT_ATOMS: atom_id res chain seq x y z
N THR A 1 -1.98 1.54 9.34
CA THR A 1 -1.51 2.27 8.13
C THR A 1 -0.03 2.59 8.16
N VAL A 2 0.49 3.22 9.23
CA VAL A 2 1.95 3.46 9.40
C VAL A 2 2.71 2.20 9.81
N ALA A 3 2.10 1.31 10.60
CA ALA A 3 2.71 0.04 11.05
C ALA A 3 3.37 -0.78 9.93
N HIS A 4 2.86 -0.66 8.71
CA HIS A 4 3.32 -1.43 7.57
C HIS A 4 4.33 -0.67 6.69
N TYR A 5 4.81 0.51 7.10
CA TYR A 5 5.87 1.20 6.38
C TYR A 5 7.21 0.49 6.52
N PRO A 6 8.13 0.73 5.54
CA PRO A 6 9.52 0.32 5.65
C PRO A 6 10.12 0.67 7.02
N ARG A 7 10.92 -0.24 7.58
CA ARG A 7 11.68 0.03 8.81
C ARG A 7 12.51 1.30 8.64
N GLY A 8 12.54 2.17 9.66
CA GLY A 8 13.29 3.43 9.62
C GLY A 8 12.72 4.52 8.69
N LYS A 9 11.57 4.29 8.02
CA LYS A 9 10.96 5.31 7.16
C LYS A 9 10.59 6.56 7.96
N ILE A 10 11.14 7.71 7.56
CA ILE A 10 10.73 9.02 8.06
C ILE A 10 9.27 9.27 7.67
N VAL A 11 8.43 9.52 8.67
CA VAL A 11 7.02 9.86 8.49
C VAL A 11 6.80 11.30 8.88
N MET A 12 6.20 12.09 7.97
CA MET A 12 5.76 13.44 8.28
C MET A 12 4.30 13.41 8.71
N THR A 13 3.99 14.02 9.85
CA THR A 13 2.64 14.17 10.39
C THR A 13 2.34 15.65 10.58
N ALA A 14 1.14 16.10 10.26
CA ALA A 14 0.66 17.38 10.75
C ALA A 14 0.31 17.25 12.25
N PRO A 15 0.29 18.35 13.03
CA PRO A 15 -0.25 18.32 14.38
C PRO A 15 -1.68 17.74 14.35
N ALA A 16 -1.89 16.64 15.06
CA ALA A 16 -3.21 16.03 15.19
C ALA A 16 -3.84 16.54 16.49
N VAL A 17 -4.90 17.34 16.37
CA VAL A 17 -5.73 17.69 17.52
C VAL A 17 -6.69 16.53 17.74
N LEU A 18 -6.38 15.67 18.71
CA LEU A 18 -7.29 14.60 19.13
C LEU A 18 -8.14 15.10 20.30
N PRO A 19 -9.47 14.98 20.24
CA PRO A 19 -10.37 15.55 21.24
C PRO A 19 -10.48 14.72 22.53
N ILE A 20 -9.35 14.17 23.01
CA ILE A 20 -9.24 13.60 24.35
C ILE A 20 -7.83 13.94 24.86
N VAL A 21 -7.72 15.05 25.61
CA VAL A 21 -6.56 15.51 26.39
C VAL A 21 -5.18 15.36 25.71
N GLY A 22 -4.72 16.44 25.07
CA GLY A 22 -3.29 16.70 24.86
C GLY A 22 -2.88 16.95 23.41
N GLU A 23 -2.10 18.01 23.18
CA GLU A 23 -1.29 18.17 21.97
C GLU A 23 -0.07 17.26 22.08
N VAL A 24 0.16 16.42 21.08
CA VAL A 24 1.39 15.64 20.98
C VAL A 24 2.20 16.18 19.80
N PRO A 25 3.25 16.99 20.06
CA PRO A 25 3.99 17.66 18.99
C PRO A 25 4.90 16.66 18.27
N PHE A 26 4.36 15.99 17.25
CA PHE A 26 5.17 15.24 16.29
C PHE A 26 5.63 16.18 15.18
N ARG A 27 6.94 16.37 15.03
CA ARG A 27 7.55 17.08 13.88
C ARG A 27 8.08 16.10 12.85
N GLU A 28 9.09 15.32 13.24
CA GLU A 28 9.63 14.17 12.50
C GLU A 28 9.85 13.03 13.50
N THR A 29 9.45 11.81 13.15
CA THR A 29 9.60 10.64 14.02
C THR A 29 9.77 9.37 13.19
N THR A 30 10.21 8.29 13.82
CA THR A 30 10.32 6.97 13.19
C THR A 30 8.98 6.24 13.26
N LYS A 31 8.80 5.24 12.41
CA LYS A 31 7.64 4.34 12.46
C LYS A 31 7.50 3.70 13.84
N GLU A 32 8.62 3.23 14.38
CA GLU A 32 8.69 2.50 15.63
C GLU A 32 8.23 3.38 16.81
N THR A 33 8.78 4.59 16.94
CA THR A 33 8.38 5.55 17.99
C THR A 33 6.91 5.94 17.89
N LEU A 34 6.38 6.13 16.67
CA LEU A 34 4.96 6.43 16.50
C LEU A 34 4.06 5.24 16.92
N LEU A 35 4.48 4.00 16.68
CA LEU A 35 3.72 2.82 17.09
C LEU A 35 3.70 2.67 18.61
N GLU A 36 4.83 2.87 19.27
CA GLU A 36 4.93 2.84 20.74
C GLU A 36 3.93 3.83 21.37
N PHE A 37 3.90 5.05 20.85
CA PHE A 37 2.92 6.06 21.28
C PHE A 37 1.46 5.57 21.15
N TRP A 38 1.09 4.96 20.01
CA TRP A 38 -0.27 4.45 19.82
C TRP A 38 -0.60 3.26 20.72
N TYR A 39 0.36 2.37 20.97
CA TYR A 39 0.15 1.27 21.91
C TYR A 39 -0.06 1.77 23.34
N ASP A 40 0.67 2.81 23.75
CA ASP A 40 0.48 3.43 25.06
C ASP A 40 -0.86 4.15 25.16
N ALA A 41 -1.26 4.88 24.11
CA ALA A 41 -2.57 5.51 24.04
C ALA A 41 -3.71 4.48 24.10
N GLN A 42 -3.58 3.36 23.37
CA GLN A 42 -4.51 2.25 23.41
C GLN A 42 -4.66 1.71 24.84
N LYS A 43 -3.55 1.34 25.49
CA LYS A 43 -3.55 0.81 26.87
C LYS A 43 -4.21 1.76 27.86
N LYS A 44 -3.98 3.07 27.74
CA LYS A 44 -4.52 4.10 28.64
C LYS A 44 -6.01 4.38 28.40
N SER A 45 -6.50 4.19 27.17
CA SER A 45 -7.89 4.53 26.81
C SER A 45 -8.94 3.53 27.32
N GLY A 46 -8.55 2.29 27.62
CA GLY A 46 -9.48 1.23 28.02
C GLY A 46 -10.45 0.77 26.92
N VAL A 47 -10.22 1.18 25.67
CA VAL A 47 -11.05 0.77 24.53
C VAL A 47 -10.76 -0.69 24.18
N GLU A 48 -11.80 -1.51 24.07
CA GLU A 48 -11.69 -2.87 23.57
C GLU A 48 -11.42 -2.87 22.05
N ILE A 49 -10.34 -3.53 21.63
CA ILE A 49 -9.94 -3.59 20.21
C ILE A 49 -9.80 -5.05 19.77
N ASN A 50 -10.71 -5.46 18.89
CA ASN A 50 -10.64 -6.77 18.24
C ASN A 50 -9.76 -6.69 16.99
N THR A 51 -8.58 -7.31 17.05
CA THR A 51 -7.62 -7.33 15.94
C THR A 51 -7.73 -8.61 15.11
N GLY A 52 -7.26 -8.53 13.85
CA GLY A 52 -7.36 -9.66 12.91
C GLY A 52 -8.81 -10.02 12.58
N GLU A 53 -9.74 -9.08 12.70
CA GLU A 53 -11.16 -9.27 12.49
C GLU A 53 -11.68 -8.24 11.49
N ARG A 54 -11.96 -8.69 10.26
CA ARG A 54 -12.41 -7.83 9.18
C ARG A 54 -13.93 -7.71 9.22
N VAL A 55 -14.45 -6.48 9.22
CA VAL A 55 -15.87 -6.21 8.98
C VAL A 55 -16.19 -6.54 7.53
N GLU A 56 -17.22 -7.35 7.31
CA GLU A 56 -17.66 -7.79 5.99
C GLU A 56 -18.87 -6.98 5.52
N ARG A 57 -19.86 -6.80 6.41
CA ARG A 57 -21.08 -6.05 6.13
C ARG A 57 -21.66 -5.45 7.40
N ILE A 58 -22.47 -4.41 7.22
CA ILE A 58 -23.23 -3.77 8.29
C ILE A 58 -24.66 -3.65 7.81
N GLU A 59 -25.58 -4.23 8.56
CA GLU A 59 -27.01 -4.31 8.22
C GLU A 59 -27.80 -3.47 9.22
N ASN A 60 -28.77 -2.70 8.73
CA ASN A 60 -29.74 -2.03 9.60
C ASN A 60 -30.78 -3.06 10.07
N VAL A 61 -30.94 -3.20 11.38
CA VAL A 61 -31.83 -4.20 12.01
C VAL A 61 -32.95 -3.57 12.86
N GLY A 62 -33.36 -2.35 12.50
CA GLY A 62 -34.43 -1.61 13.18
C GLY A 62 -33.89 -0.58 14.16
N ASP A 63 -33.67 -0.96 15.42
CA ASP A 63 -33.20 -0.07 16.50
C ASP A 63 -31.66 0.14 16.54
N GLY A 64 -30.96 -0.38 15.53
CA GLY A 64 -29.52 -0.28 15.40
C GLY A 64 -28.97 -1.06 14.21
N PHE A 65 -27.74 -1.55 14.36
CA PHE A 65 -26.96 -2.22 13.34
C PHE A 65 -26.49 -3.58 13.79
N ALA A 66 -26.51 -4.55 12.88
CA ALA A 66 -25.75 -5.78 12.98
C ALA A 66 -24.45 -5.62 12.17
N VAL A 67 -23.32 -5.64 12.88
CA VAL A 67 -21.97 -5.59 12.29
C VAL A 67 -21.47 -7.02 12.16
N VAL A 68 -21.39 -7.51 10.93
CA VAL A 68 -20.92 -8.87 10.64
C VAL A 68 -19.45 -8.82 10.24
N THR A 69 -18.65 -9.67 10.87
CA THR A 69 -17.22 -9.81 10.63
C THR A 69 -16.90 -11.23 10.18
N ALA A 70 -15.65 -11.44 9.77
CA ALA A 70 -15.12 -12.78 9.48
C ALA A 70 -15.10 -13.73 10.69
N LYS A 71 -15.38 -13.26 11.91
CA LYS A 71 -15.33 -14.06 13.15
C LYS A 71 -16.63 -14.07 13.94
N ALA A 72 -17.40 -13.00 13.91
CA ALA A 72 -18.55 -12.81 14.79
C ALA A 72 -19.58 -11.82 14.22
N THR A 73 -20.69 -11.67 14.93
CA THR A 73 -21.71 -10.63 14.67
C THR A 73 -21.96 -9.84 15.93
N TYR A 74 -21.91 -8.52 15.82
CA TYR A 74 -22.12 -7.59 16.94
C TYR A 74 -23.37 -6.75 16.71
N ARG A 75 -24.13 -6.49 17.77
CA ARG A 75 -25.25 -5.54 17.73
C ARG A 75 -24.84 -4.24 18.39
N THR A 76 -25.11 -3.12 17.73
CA THR A 76 -24.81 -1.78 18.24
C THR A 76 -25.86 -0.78 17.76
N ARG A 77 -26.08 0.30 18.52
CA ARG A 77 -26.94 1.41 18.09
C ARG A 77 -26.26 2.36 17.11
N ASN A 78 -24.93 2.48 17.19
CA ASN A 78 -24.15 3.43 16.40
C ASN A 78 -22.92 2.76 15.81
N VAL A 79 -22.54 3.19 14.60
CA VAL A 79 -21.34 2.75 13.89
C VAL A 79 -20.53 3.98 13.50
N LEU A 80 -19.26 4.03 13.91
CA LEU A 80 -18.29 5.02 13.44
C LEU A 80 -17.32 4.37 12.45
N LEU A 81 -17.36 4.81 11.19
CA LEU A 81 -16.46 4.30 10.15
C LEU A 81 -15.14 5.09 10.14
N ALA A 82 -14.08 4.50 10.70
CA ALA A 82 -12.72 5.06 10.74
C ALA A 82 -11.72 4.24 9.89
N ILE A 83 -12.18 3.64 8.78
CA ILE A 83 -11.44 2.67 7.96
C ILE A 83 -10.30 3.27 7.11
N GLY A 84 -10.15 4.59 7.12
CA GLY A 84 -9.15 5.31 6.34
C GLY A 84 -9.34 5.19 4.82
N ARG A 85 -8.31 5.58 4.06
CA ARG A 85 -8.31 5.57 2.58
C ARG A 85 -7.52 4.41 1.98
N ARG A 86 -6.77 3.68 2.79
CA ARG A 86 -6.07 2.47 2.33
C ARG A 86 -7.10 1.34 2.26
N GLY A 87 -7.81 1.28 1.14
CA GLY A 87 -8.56 0.09 0.80
C GLY A 87 -7.64 -1.10 0.51
N THR A 88 -8.23 -2.21 0.09
CA THR A 88 -7.53 -3.43 -0.29
C THR A 88 -6.53 -3.14 -1.42
N PRO A 89 -5.29 -3.67 -1.37
CA PRO A 89 -4.37 -3.56 -2.51
C PRO A 89 -5.07 -4.01 -3.80
N ARG A 90 -4.88 -3.23 -4.86
CA ARG A 90 -5.40 -3.59 -6.17
C ARG A 90 -4.62 -4.80 -6.69
N LYS A 91 -5.32 -5.90 -6.89
CA LYS A 91 -4.79 -7.08 -7.57
C LYS A 91 -4.54 -6.80 -9.07
N LEU A 92 -3.55 -7.46 -9.65
CA LEU A 92 -3.28 -7.41 -11.09
C LEU A 92 -4.25 -8.29 -11.88
N GLY A 93 -4.74 -9.38 -11.28
CA GLY A 93 -5.60 -10.38 -11.92
C GLY A 93 -4.84 -11.25 -12.93
N VAL A 94 -3.54 -11.46 -12.73
CA VAL A 94 -2.68 -12.24 -13.64
C VAL A 94 -2.37 -13.62 -13.06
N PRO A 95 -2.15 -14.64 -13.91
CA PRO A 95 -1.67 -15.95 -13.46
C PRO A 95 -0.42 -15.83 -12.58
N GLY A 96 -0.40 -16.56 -11.47
CA GLY A 96 0.72 -16.61 -10.51
C GLY A 96 0.83 -15.42 -9.56
N GLU A 97 -0.13 -14.50 -9.55
CA GLU A 97 -0.17 -13.39 -8.58
C GLU A 97 -0.24 -13.86 -7.11
N ASP A 98 -0.80 -15.04 -6.84
CA ASP A 98 -0.92 -15.57 -5.48
C ASP A 98 0.33 -16.38 -5.03
N LEU A 99 1.43 -16.37 -5.81
CA LEU A 99 2.68 -17.03 -5.43
C LEU A 99 3.32 -16.37 -4.19
N PRO A 100 4.03 -17.13 -3.32
CA PRO A 100 4.63 -16.60 -2.09
C PRO A 100 5.64 -15.44 -2.30
N LYS A 101 6.28 -15.38 -3.47
CA LYS A 101 7.21 -14.33 -3.87
C LYS A 101 6.55 -12.98 -4.21
N VAL A 102 5.21 -12.93 -4.23
CA VAL A 102 4.43 -11.76 -4.61
C VAL A 102 3.92 -11.07 -3.36
N VAL A 103 4.29 -9.80 -3.20
CA VAL A 103 3.83 -8.96 -2.08
C VAL A 103 3.25 -7.65 -2.60
N TYR A 104 2.32 -7.07 -1.85
CA TYR A 104 1.63 -5.84 -2.25
C TYR A 104 2.23 -4.57 -1.64
N ARG A 105 3.41 -4.69 -1.00
CA ARG A 105 4.14 -3.58 -0.39
C ARG A 105 5.56 -3.98 0.01
N LEU A 106 6.43 -2.98 0.05
CA LEU A 106 7.73 -3.07 0.72
C LEU A 106 7.59 -2.92 2.25
N ILE A 107 8.21 -3.84 3.01
CA ILE A 107 8.31 -3.81 4.48
C ILE A 107 9.75 -3.52 4.94
N ASP A 108 10.75 -4.07 4.27
CA ASP A 108 12.15 -3.82 4.57
C ASP A 108 12.94 -3.98 3.26
N PRO A 109 13.70 -2.98 2.78
CA PRO A 109 14.55 -3.16 1.61
C PRO A 109 15.68 -4.17 1.85
N GLU A 110 16.21 -4.29 3.07
CA GLU A 110 17.37 -5.13 3.36
C GLU A 110 17.13 -6.62 3.07
N GLN A 111 15.88 -7.07 3.15
CA GLN A 111 15.50 -8.46 2.85
C GLN A 111 15.72 -8.83 1.37
N TYR A 112 15.93 -7.83 0.50
CA TYR A 112 16.12 -8.00 -0.93
C TYR A 112 17.59 -7.93 -1.37
N ARG A 113 18.55 -7.82 -0.45
CA ARG A 113 19.99 -7.86 -0.75
C ARG A 113 20.35 -9.09 -1.60
N GLY A 114 21.07 -8.88 -2.69
CA GLY A 114 21.48 -9.97 -3.58
C GLY A 114 20.37 -10.54 -4.46
N ARG A 115 19.16 -9.96 -4.46
CA ARG A 115 17.97 -10.50 -5.14
C ARG A 115 17.59 -9.70 -6.39
N ARG A 116 16.81 -10.32 -7.26
CA ARG A 116 16.24 -9.72 -8.47
C ARG A 116 14.78 -9.40 -8.24
N VAL A 117 14.44 -8.12 -8.18
CA VAL A 117 13.11 -7.67 -7.75
C VAL A 117 12.39 -6.94 -8.87
N VAL A 118 11.16 -7.35 -9.15
CA VAL A 118 10.28 -6.64 -10.07
C VAL A 118 9.27 -5.84 -9.25
N VAL A 119 9.26 -4.51 -9.41
CA VAL A 119 8.27 -3.64 -8.79
C VAL A 119 7.31 -3.15 -9.87
N THR A 120 6.00 -3.20 -9.62
CA THR A 120 5.01 -2.66 -10.58
C THR A 120 4.14 -1.55 -10.00
N GLY A 121 4.02 -0.44 -10.72
CA GLY A 121 3.22 0.72 -10.34
C GLY A 121 3.89 2.04 -10.70
N GLY A 122 3.13 3.15 -10.66
CA GLY A 122 3.63 4.48 -11.07
C GLY A 122 3.29 5.62 -10.11
N GLY A 123 2.91 5.30 -8.88
CA GLY A 123 2.74 6.29 -7.80
C GLY A 123 3.91 6.24 -6.81
N ASP A 124 3.92 7.17 -5.85
CA ASP A 124 5.00 7.31 -4.86
C ASP A 124 5.41 5.99 -4.21
N SER A 125 4.46 5.12 -3.86
CA SER A 125 4.78 3.83 -3.23
C SER A 125 5.59 2.88 -4.10
N ALA A 126 5.40 2.91 -5.43
CA ALA A 126 6.18 2.08 -6.35
C ALA A 126 7.59 2.65 -6.52
N LEU A 127 7.71 3.97 -6.72
CA LEU A 127 8.99 4.64 -6.93
C LEU A 127 9.86 4.57 -5.67
N GLU A 128 9.28 4.81 -4.49
CA GLU A 128 9.99 4.67 -3.22
C GLU A 128 10.44 3.22 -2.99
N ALA A 129 9.62 2.23 -3.32
CA ALA A 129 10.00 0.83 -3.15
C ALA A 129 11.16 0.45 -4.08
N ALA A 130 11.03 0.77 -5.37
CA ALA A 130 12.05 0.47 -6.36
C ALA A 130 13.40 1.14 -6.02
N THR A 131 13.40 2.42 -5.67
CA THR A 131 14.63 3.16 -5.32
C THR A 131 15.24 2.70 -4.00
N SER A 132 14.42 2.34 -3.00
CA SER A 132 14.95 1.83 -1.72
C SER A 132 15.60 0.46 -1.89
N ILE A 133 15.00 -0.42 -2.69
CA ILE A 133 15.57 -1.76 -2.95
C ILE A 133 16.80 -1.65 -3.84
N ALA A 134 16.77 -0.78 -4.86
CA ALA A 134 17.92 -0.53 -5.72
C ALA A 134 19.13 0.01 -4.95
N ALA A 135 18.92 0.65 -3.80
CA ALA A 135 19.96 1.15 -2.92
C ALA A 135 20.70 0.03 -2.13
N GLU A 136 20.12 -1.17 -2.05
CA GLU A 136 20.75 -2.30 -1.37
C GLU A 136 21.89 -2.93 -2.21
N PRO A 137 22.93 -3.49 -1.55
CA PRO A 137 24.02 -4.18 -2.24
C PRO A 137 23.55 -5.35 -3.10
N ASP A 138 24.24 -5.56 -4.23
CA ASP A 138 24.08 -6.73 -5.12
C ASP A 138 22.64 -6.99 -5.60
N THR A 139 21.81 -5.96 -5.60
CA THR A 139 20.37 -6.07 -5.90
C THR A 139 20.09 -5.52 -7.28
N SER A 140 19.28 -6.22 -8.08
CA SER A 140 18.80 -5.73 -9.37
C SER A 140 17.30 -5.48 -9.30
N VAL A 141 16.86 -4.34 -9.83
CA VAL A 141 15.47 -3.91 -9.73
C VAL A 141 14.96 -3.48 -11.08
N VAL A 142 13.77 -3.99 -11.45
CA VAL A 142 13.03 -3.55 -12.63
C VAL A 142 11.71 -2.91 -12.18
N LEU A 143 11.54 -1.62 -12.47
CA LEU A 143 10.30 -0.89 -12.24
C LEU A 143 9.43 -0.92 -13.50
N VAL A 144 8.33 -1.67 -13.44
CA VAL A 144 7.37 -1.85 -14.54
C VAL A 144 6.16 -0.95 -14.35
N TYR A 145 5.88 -0.09 -15.33
CA TYR A 145 4.72 0.77 -15.29
C TYR A 145 4.01 0.88 -16.64
N ARG A 146 2.67 0.77 -16.58
CA ARG A 146 1.80 0.80 -17.76
C ARG A 146 1.71 2.15 -18.44
N GLY A 147 1.98 3.23 -17.71
CA GLY A 147 1.89 4.59 -18.23
C GLY A 147 3.18 5.01 -18.93
N GLU A 148 3.11 6.14 -19.62
CA GLU A 148 4.23 6.71 -20.36
C GLU A 148 5.17 7.53 -19.46
N ALA A 149 4.67 8.00 -18.32
CA ALA A 149 5.45 8.78 -17.35
C ALA A 149 4.81 8.74 -15.96
N PHE A 150 5.62 8.97 -14.92
CA PHE A 150 5.20 8.99 -13.51
C PHE A 150 4.51 10.29 -13.09
N THR A 151 3.51 10.75 -13.86
CA THR A 151 2.83 12.04 -13.65
C THR A 151 2.17 12.17 -12.28
N ARG A 152 1.76 11.05 -11.68
CA ARG A 152 1.08 11.00 -10.37
C ARG A 152 2.04 10.96 -9.17
N ALA A 153 3.32 10.72 -9.40
CA ALA A 153 4.33 10.69 -8.34
C ALA A 153 4.86 12.10 -8.05
N LYS A 154 5.34 12.33 -6.84
CA LYS A 154 5.98 13.59 -6.46
C LYS A 154 7.28 13.82 -7.24
N PRO A 155 7.63 15.07 -7.58
CA PRO A 155 8.89 15.40 -8.27
C PRO A 155 10.11 14.73 -7.63
N ALA A 156 10.28 14.87 -6.30
CA ALA A 156 11.42 14.28 -5.59
C ALA A 156 11.54 12.75 -5.74
N ASN A 157 10.41 12.03 -5.89
CA ASN A 157 10.44 10.58 -6.12
C ASN A 157 10.80 10.24 -7.56
N ARG A 158 10.39 11.08 -8.53
CA ARG A 158 10.82 10.95 -9.93
C ARG A 158 12.33 11.19 -10.06
N ASP A 159 12.84 12.26 -9.46
CA ASP A 159 14.26 12.60 -9.48
C ASP A 159 15.13 11.46 -8.90
N ARG A 160 14.64 10.78 -7.86
CA ARG A 160 15.32 9.61 -7.29
C ARG A 160 15.36 8.42 -8.25
N VAL A 161 14.27 8.15 -8.96
CA VAL A 161 14.23 7.09 -9.98
C VAL A 161 15.16 7.43 -11.13
N GLU A 162 15.12 8.66 -11.62
CA GLU A 162 15.99 9.12 -12.71
C GLU A 162 17.48 8.98 -12.35
N ARG A 163 17.87 9.39 -11.14
CA ARG A 163 19.25 9.19 -10.64
C ARG A 163 19.61 7.71 -10.53
N ALA A 164 18.75 6.90 -9.90
CA ALA A 164 19.01 5.46 -9.77
C ALA A 164 19.13 4.76 -11.13
N GLN A 165 18.39 5.21 -12.13
CA GLN A 165 18.49 4.72 -13.51
C GLN A 165 19.80 5.17 -14.18
N GLN A 166 20.20 6.42 -14.01
CA GLN A 166 21.48 6.95 -14.52
C GLN A 166 22.68 6.24 -13.90
N ASP A 167 22.58 5.89 -12.62
CA ASP A 167 23.60 5.14 -11.88
C ASP A 167 23.60 3.63 -12.22
N GLY A 168 22.72 3.16 -13.10
CA GLY A 168 22.61 1.75 -13.49
C GLY A 168 22.07 0.83 -12.39
N ARG A 169 21.45 1.39 -11.34
CA ARG A 169 20.92 0.64 -10.19
C ARG A 169 19.47 0.22 -10.36
N LEU A 170 18.75 0.82 -11.30
CA LEU A 170 17.32 0.62 -11.51
C LEU A 170 16.97 0.64 -12.99
N ASP A 171 16.39 -0.45 -13.48
CA ASP A 171 15.81 -0.49 -14.83
C ASP A 171 14.35 -0.04 -14.80
N VAL A 172 13.96 0.79 -15.75
CA VAL A 172 12.59 1.34 -15.83
C VAL A 172 11.94 0.93 -17.14
N MET A 173 10.82 0.22 -17.04
CA MET A 173 10.00 -0.23 -18.17
C MET A 173 8.66 0.48 -18.18
N LEU A 174 8.57 1.54 -18.97
CA LEU A 174 7.34 2.28 -19.24
C LEU A 174 6.50 1.59 -20.32
N ARG A 175 5.23 1.97 -20.45
CA ARG A 175 4.27 1.35 -21.39
C ARG A 175 4.21 -0.18 -21.28
N SER A 176 4.44 -0.70 -20.07
CA SER A 176 4.64 -2.14 -19.84
C SER A 176 3.71 -2.68 -18.76
N ASN A 177 3.22 -3.91 -18.95
CA ASN A 177 2.33 -4.58 -17.98
C ASN A 177 2.79 -6.02 -17.76
N ILE A 178 2.82 -6.46 -16.50
CA ILE A 178 2.97 -7.88 -16.17
C ILE A 178 1.74 -8.64 -16.69
N LYS A 179 1.96 -9.78 -17.34
CA LYS A 179 0.93 -10.67 -17.89
C LYS A 179 0.83 -11.99 -17.17
N ALA A 180 1.94 -12.50 -16.63
CA ALA A 180 1.99 -13.69 -15.80
C ALA A 180 3.21 -13.61 -14.88
N ILE A 181 3.13 -14.30 -13.75
CA ILE A 181 4.22 -14.46 -12.78
C ILE A 181 4.46 -15.97 -12.65
N ALA A 182 5.65 -16.43 -12.97
CA ALA A 182 6.09 -17.80 -12.72
C ALA A 182 7.01 -17.84 -11.49
N GLU A 183 7.46 -19.04 -11.11
CA GLU A 183 8.32 -19.23 -9.93
C GLU A 183 9.62 -18.42 -10.02
N ASN A 184 10.23 -18.34 -11.21
CA ASN A 184 11.55 -17.73 -11.40
C ASN A 184 11.58 -16.57 -12.42
N CYS A 185 10.45 -16.23 -13.03
CA CYS A 185 10.36 -15.14 -14.00
C CYS A 185 9.00 -14.45 -13.99
N VAL A 186 8.94 -13.27 -14.60
CA VAL A 186 7.70 -12.58 -14.97
C VAL A 186 7.65 -12.40 -16.46
N THR A 187 6.46 -12.60 -17.04
CA THR A 187 6.18 -12.24 -18.43
C THR A 187 5.61 -10.83 -18.46
N ILE A 188 6.27 -9.93 -19.19
CA ILE A 188 5.90 -8.52 -19.34
C ILE A 188 5.54 -8.27 -20.80
N ALA A 189 4.38 -7.65 -21.03
CA ALA A 189 4.00 -7.11 -22.33
C ALA A 189 4.42 -5.65 -22.42
N ARG A 190 5.23 -5.33 -23.43
CA ARG A 190 5.62 -3.97 -23.80
C ARG A 190 5.17 -3.75 -25.24
N GLU A 191 4.21 -2.85 -25.41
CA GLU A 191 3.57 -2.61 -26.72
C GLU A 191 3.03 -3.93 -27.32
N THR A 192 3.63 -4.44 -28.40
CA THR A 192 3.26 -5.70 -29.05
C THR A 192 4.14 -6.89 -28.67
N GLU A 193 5.22 -6.66 -27.93
CA GLU A 193 6.21 -7.67 -27.61
C GLU A 193 6.01 -8.23 -26.19
N LEU A 194 6.26 -9.53 -26.04
CA LEU A 194 6.38 -10.19 -24.75
C LEU A 194 7.86 -10.40 -24.44
N CYS A 195 8.25 -10.06 -23.23
CA CYS A 195 9.58 -10.32 -22.70
C CYS A 195 9.46 -11.06 -21.37
N GLU A 196 10.40 -11.94 -21.10
CA GLU A 196 10.53 -12.61 -19.82
C GLU A 196 11.71 -12.02 -19.07
N ILE A 197 11.49 -11.72 -17.80
CA ILE A 197 12.52 -11.21 -16.90
C ILE A 197 12.62 -12.16 -15.72
N GLU A 198 13.81 -12.71 -15.50
CA GLU A 198 14.06 -13.53 -14.33
C GLU A 198 13.99 -12.68 -13.06
N ASN A 199 13.37 -13.22 -12.02
CA ASN A 199 13.20 -12.50 -10.78
C ASN A 199 13.01 -13.46 -9.61
N ASP A 200 13.33 -12.99 -8.41
CA ASP A 200 13.17 -13.73 -7.17
C ASP A 200 11.96 -13.22 -6.37
N ASP A 201 11.57 -11.95 -6.56
CA ASP A 201 10.40 -11.35 -5.92
C ASP A 201 9.62 -10.39 -6.83
N VAL A 202 8.34 -10.21 -6.53
CA VAL A 202 7.47 -9.22 -7.18
C VAL A 202 6.78 -8.36 -6.13
N ILE A 203 6.88 -7.04 -6.29
CA ILE A 203 6.16 -6.06 -5.46
C ILE A 203 5.10 -5.33 -6.27
N ILE A 204 3.84 -5.59 -5.96
CA ILE A 204 2.68 -4.99 -6.64
C ILE A 204 2.24 -3.71 -5.90
N CYS A 205 2.56 -2.57 -6.50
CA CYS A 205 2.19 -1.23 -6.04
C CYS A 205 1.14 -0.59 -6.98
N ALA A 206 0.07 -1.33 -7.30
CA ALA A 206 -0.99 -0.90 -8.24
C ALA A 206 -2.07 0.03 -7.62
N GLY A 207 -1.85 0.53 -6.40
CA GLY A 207 -2.79 1.35 -5.65
C GLY A 207 -3.81 0.54 -4.85
N GLY A 208 -4.83 1.21 -4.31
CA GLY A 208 -5.89 0.60 -3.52
C GLY A 208 -7.24 0.59 -4.23
N VAL A 209 -8.09 -0.36 -3.87
CA VAL A 209 -9.52 -0.39 -4.21
C VAL A 209 -10.27 0.24 -3.05
N LEU A 210 -10.93 1.38 -3.29
CA LEU A 210 -11.76 2.01 -2.28
C LEU A 210 -12.95 1.10 -1.92
N PRO A 211 -13.38 1.06 -0.64
CA PRO A 211 -14.49 0.22 -0.19
C PRO A 211 -15.87 0.78 -0.62
N THR A 212 -15.97 1.42 -1.80
CA THR A 212 -17.18 2.11 -2.27
C THR A 212 -18.38 1.18 -2.37
N LYS A 213 -18.19 -0.08 -2.80
CA LYS A 213 -19.27 -1.08 -2.85
C LYS A 213 -19.82 -1.35 -1.45
N MET A 214 -18.95 -1.68 -0.50
CA MET A 214 -19.31 -1.91 0.90
C MET A 214 -20.04 -0.70 1.49
N LEU A 215 -19.54 0.51 1.27
CA LEU A 215 -20.19 1.74 1.75
C LEU A 215 -21.60 1.91 1.17
N ARG A 216 -21.79 1.66 -0.13
CA ARG A 216 -23.12 1.73 -0.76
C ARG A 216 -24.08 0.66 -0.22
N GLU A 217 -23.59 -0.55 0.01
CA GLU A 217 -24.38 -1.64 0.62
C GLU A 217 -24.81 -1.30 2.05
N MET A 218 -24.04 -0.47 2.77
CA MET A 218 -24.42 0.10 4.06
C MET A 218 -25.43 1.27 3.96
N GLY A 219 -25.85 1.65 2.76
CA GLY A 219 -26.72 2.80 2.52
C GLY A 219 -26.01 4.15 2.48
N ILE A 220 -24.66 4.19 2.41
CA ILE A 220 -23.90 5.44 2.33
C ILE A 220 -23.84 5.90 0.87
N ALA A 221 -24.29 7.13 0.63
CA ALA A 221 -24.16 7.78 -0.66
C ALA A 221 -22.67 8.08 -0.95
N VAL A 222 -22.17 7.63 -2.11
CA VAL A 222 -20.78 7.87 -2.54
C VAL A 222 -20.76 8.56 -3.89
N GLU A 223 -20.30 9.80 -3.89
CA GLU A 223 -20.06 10.62 -5.08
C GLU A 223 -18.61 10.49 -5.56
N THR A 224 -18.40 10.35 -6.87
CA THR A 224 -17.05 10.36 -7.46
C THR A 224 -16.82 11.69 -8.14
N LYS A 225 -15.91 12.52 -7.59
CA LYS A 225 -15.49 13.77 -8.22
C LYS A 225 -14.18 13.53 -8.97
N PHE A 226 -14.20 13.72 -10.28
CA PHE A 226 -12.99 13.86 -11.08
C PHE A 226 -12.55 15.32 -10.92
N GLY A 227 -11.32 15.56 -10.44
CA GLY A 227 -10.84 16.91 -10.19
C GLY A 227 -11.09 17.80 -11.41
N THR A 228 -11.52 19.04 -11.18
CA THR A 228 -11.65 20.07 -12.22
C THR A 228 -10.30 20.19 -12.94
N PRO A 229 -10.27 20.31 -14.29
CA PRO A 229 -9.04 20.44 -15.06
C PRO A 229 -8.11 21.55 -14.55
#